data_AF-A0A3B0B210-F1
#
_entry.id   AF-A0A3B0B210-F1
#
_cell.length_a   1.000
_cell.length_b   1.000
_cell.length_c   1.000
_cell.angle_alpha   90.00
_cell.angle_beta   90.00
_cell.angle_gamma   90.00
#
_symmetry.space_group_name_H-M   'P 1'
#
loop_
_entity.id
_entity.type
_entity.pdbx_description
1 polymer ?
#
loop_
_entity_poly.entity_id
_entity_poly.type
_entity_poly.pdbx_seq_one_letter_code
_entity_poly.pdbx_strand_id
1 'polypeptide(L)'
;MNATERWQAVEGYEGCYEISDVGRVRSLERLVAGPRDGTRLVRSRILRSERIQGGYHRVDLCRDGVTKHHMIHQMVAIAFVPGSGPNLMVLHNDGDSQNNHMEVTA
;
A
#
# COMPACT_ATOMS: atom_id res chain seq x y z
N MET A 1 -12.22 -18.04 -12.54
CA MET A 1 -11.72 -18.43 -11.20
C MET A 1 -11.34 -17.14 -10.49
N ASN A 2 -12.02 -16.78 -9.41
CA ASN A 2 -11.71 -15.55 -8.66
C ASN A 2 -10.33 -15.73 -8.01
N ALA A 3 -9.30 -15.14 -8.60
CA ALA A 3 -7.96 -15.15 -8.02
C ALA A 3 -8.03 -14.58 -6.59
N THR A 4 -7.57 -15.35 -5.61
CA THR A 4 -7.48 -14.89 -4.22
C THR A 4 -6.38 -13.85 -4.15
N GLU A 5 -6.74 -12.61 -3.80
CA GLU A 5 -5.77 -11.52 -3.62
C GLU A 5 -4.72 -11.92 -2.58
N ARG A 6 -3.44 -11.78 -2.93
CA ARG A 6 -2.34 -12.00 -1.99
C ARG A 6 -2.08 -10.71 -1.24
N TRP A 7 -2.00 -10.78 0.08
CA TRP A 7 -1.75 -9.63 0.94
C TRP A 7 -0.39 -9.75 1.60
N GLN A 8 0.36 -8.65 1.66
CA GLN A 8 1.64 -8.57 2.34
C GLN A 8 1.72 -7.33 3.22
N ALA A 9 2.50 -7.41 4.30
CA ALA A 9 2.77 -6.27 5.17
C ALA A 9 3.45 -5.15 4.38
N VAL A 10 3.05 -3.91 4.63
CA VAL A 10 3.74 -2.76 4.07
C VAL A 10 5.04 -2.54 4.85
N GLU A 11 6.16 -2.51 4.14
CA GLU A 11 7.49 -2.28 4.73
C GLU A 11 7.51 -0.95 5.52
N GLY A 12 8.02 -0.99 6.75
CA GLY A 12 8.02 0.16 7.66
C GLY A 12 6.66 0.45 8.31
N TYR A 13 5.65 -0.39 8.07
CA TYR A 13 4.28 -0.27 8.58
C TYR A 13 3.70 -1.63 9.03
N GLU A 14 4.58 -2.56 9.39
CA GLU A 14 4.23 -3.91 9.84
C GLU A 14 3.28 -3.86 11.04
N GLY A 15 2.27 -4.75 11.04
CA GLY A 15 1.21 -4.76 12.06
C GLY A 15 0.21 -3.60 11.96
N CYS A 16 0.42 -2.64 11.06
CA CYS A 16 -0.49 -1.51 10.86
C CYS A 16 -1.25 -1.57 9.53
N TYR A 17 -0.56 -1.97 8.46
CA TYR A 17 -1.11 -1.95 7.10
C TYR A 17 -0.59 -3.12 6.27
N GLU A 18 -1.43 -3.55 5.32
CA GLU A 18 -1.09 -4.55 4.31
C GLU A 18 -1.52 -4.05 2.93
N ILE A 19 -0.80 -4.48 1.90
CA ILE A 19 -1.10 -4.22 0.50
C ILE A 19 -1.34 -5.51 -0.26
N SER A 20 -2.32 -5.50 -1.16
CA SER A 20 -2.60 -6.62 -2.05
C SER A 20 -1.78 -6.54 -3.34
N ASP A 21 -1.61 -7.68 -4.00
CA ASP A 21 -0.96 -7.77 -5.31
C ASP A 21 -1.71 -7.03 -6.43
N VAL A 22 -2.97 -6.64 -6.19
CA VAL A 22 -3.78 -5.79 -7.10
C VAL A 22 -3.82 -4.32 -6.67
N GLY A 23 -3.02 -3.91 -5.68
CA GLY A 23 -2.89 -2.52 -5.25
C GLY A 23 -3.95 -2.01 -4.28
N ARG A 24 -4.70 -2.89 -3.60
CA ARG A 24 -5.56 -2.49 -2.48
C ARG A 24 -4.75 -2.39 -1.21
N VAL A 25 -4.99 -1.35 -0.43
CA VAL A 25 -4.33 -1.18 0.88
C VAL A 25 -5.36 -1.31 1.98
N ARG A 26 -5.06 -2.09 3.01
CA ARG A 26 -5.93 -2.25 4.19
C ARG A 26 -5.19 -1.89 5.46
N SER A 27 -5.90 -1.25 6.38
CA SER A 27 -5.43 -1.14 7.76
C SER A 27 -5.76 -2.42 8.51
N LEU A 28 -4.86 -2.80 9.41
CA LEU A 28 -5.07 -3.87 10.36
C LEU A 28 -5.72 -3.34 11.64
N GLU A 29 -6.44 -4.22 12.32
CA GLU A 29 -6.95 -3.92 13.64
C GLU A 29 -5.77 -3.79 14.62
N ARG A 30 -5.70 -2.65 15.32
CA ARG A 30 -4.61 -2.38 16.27
C ARG A 30 -5.05 -1.43 17.37
N LEU A 31 -4.44 -1.55 18.54
CA LEU A 31 -4.54 -0.55 19.60
C LEU A 31 -3.49 0.54 19.38
N VAL A 32 -3.90 1.81 19.40
CA VAL A 32 -3.00 2.97 19.30
C VAL A 32 -3.17 3.88 20.50
N ALA A 33 -2.15 4.69 20.81
CA ALA A 33 -2.25 5.72 21.83
C ALA A 33 -3.37 6.71 21.49
N GLY A 34 -4.24 6.94 22.47
CA GLY A 34 -5.30 7.93 22.44
C GLY A 34 -4.84 9.27 23.03
N PRO A 35 -5.61 10.35 22.82
CA PRO A 35 -5.20 11.72 23.19
C PRO A 35 -5.15 12.04 24.70
N ARG A 36 -5.55 11.11 25.59
CA ARG A 36 -5.62 11.33 27.05
C ARG A 36 -5.29 10.04 27.82
N ASP A 37 -4.08 9.53 27.64
CA ASP A 37 -3.54 8.32 28.31
C ASP A 37 -4.36 7.02 28.15
N GLY A 38 -5.32 7.01 27.24
CA GLY A 38 -6.12 5.83 26.89
C GLY A 38 -5.62 5.15 25.61
N THR A 39 -6.07 3.93 25.36
CA THR A 39 -5.88 3.26 24.07
C THR A 39 -7.12 3.41 23.19
N ARG A 40 -6.92 3.63 21.90
CA ARG A 40 -8.00 3.60 20.89
C ARG A 40 -7.86 2.36 20.01
N LEU A 41 -8.94 1.62 19.84
CA LEU A 41 -9.02 0.56 18.84
C LEU A 41 -9.19 1.17 17.45
N VAL A 42 -8.21 0.94 16.58
CA VAL A 42 -8.32 1.19 15.14
C VAL A 42 -8.85 -0.11 14.53
N ARG A 43 -10.05 -0.06 13.94
CA ARG A 43 -10.61 -1.21 13.23
C ARG A 43 -9.94 -1.40 11.88
N SER A 44 -9.84 -2.66 11.45
CA SER A 44 -9.38 -2.97 10.10
C SER A 44 -10.36 -2.44 9.05
N ARG A 45 -9.85 -1.86 7.96
CA ARG A 45 -10.64 -1.43 6.81
C ARG A 45 -9.80 -1.32 5.54
N ILE A 46 -10.42 -1.45 4.38
CA ILE A 46 -9.78 -1.05 3.12
C ILE A 46 -9.66 0.48 3.10
N LEU A 47 -8.47 0.98 2.80
CA LEU A 47 -8.20 2.40 2.65
C LEU A 47 -8.68 2.89 1.29
N ARG A 48 -9.22 4.10 1.26
CA ARG A 48 -9.54 4.78 0.01
C ARG A 48 -8.25 5.31 -0.60
N SER A 49 -7.93 4.86 -1.80
CA SER A 49 -6.88 5.48 -2.62
C SER A 49 -7.36 6.79 -3.22
N GLU A 50 -6.49 7.79 -3.25
CA GLU A 50 -6.68 9.01 -4.01
C GLU A 50 -6.00 8.89 -5.37
N ARG A 51 -6.68 9.31 -6.44
CA ARG A 51 -6.07 9.42 -7.77
C ARG A 51 -5.42 10.79 -7.89
N ILE A 52 -4.14 10.83 -8.26
CA ILE A 52 -3.38 12.06 -8.46
C ILE A 52 -3.19 12.38 -9.94
N GLN A 53 -2.68 13.58 -10.21
CA GLN A 53 -2.31 14.00 -11.56
C GLN A 53 -1.30 13.01 -12.16
N GLY A 54 -1.51 12.63 -13.42
CA GLY A 54 -0.69 11.60 -14.10
C GLY A 54 -1.26 10.18 -14.00
N GLY A 55 -2.44 9.97 -13.41
CA GLY A 55 -3.12 8.66 -13.42
C GLY A 55 -2.77 7.76 -12.24
N TYR A 56 -1.76 8.12 -11.44
CA TYR A 56 -1.31 7.33 -10.30
C TYR A 56 -2.28 7.34 -9.12
N HIS A 57 -2.19 6.30 -8.30
CA HIS A 57 -2.93 6.17 -7.06
C HIS A 57 -2.00 6.27 -5.85
N ARG A 58 -2.42 7.02 -4.82
CA ARG A 58 -1.72 7.13 -3.54
C ARG A 58 -2.64 6.84 -2.35
N VAL A 59 -2.03 6.52 -1.22
CA VAL A 59 -2.68 6.38 0.08
C VAL A 59 -1.86 7.05 1.17
N ASP A 60 -2.55 7.43 2.24
CA ASP A 60 -1.93 8.03 3.42
C ASP A 60 -1.81 6.98 4.51
N LEU A 61 -0.57 6.69 4.92
CA LEU A 61 -0.29 5.75 6.00
C LEU A 61 0.19 6.51 7.23
N CYS A 62 -0.40 6.17 8.38
CA CYS A 62 -0.12 6.83 9.65
C CYS A 62 0.48 5.82 10.63
N ARG A 63 1.67 6.15 11.13
CA ARG A 63 2.38 5.40 12.17
C ARG A 63 2.90 6.39 13.21
N ASP A 64 2.65 6.10 14.49
CA ASP A 64 3.12 6.91 15.62
C ASP A 64 2.78 8.41 15.52
N GLY A 65 1.58 8.72 15.02
CA GLY A 65 1.10 10.09 14.85
C GLY A 65 1.65 10.81 13.62
N VAL A 66 2.55 10.18 12.86
CA VAL A 66 3.11 10.73 11.62
C VAL A 66 2.43 10.11 10.41
N THR A 67 1.83 10.95 9.58
CA THR A 67 1.22 10.55 8.31
C THR A 67 2.17 10.81 7.15
N LYS A 68 2.34 9.84 6.26
CA LYS A 68 3.10 9.97 5.01
C LYS A 68 2.29 9.47 3.83
N HIS A 69 2.48 10.12 2.68
CA HIS A 69 1.90 9.72 1.40
C HIS A 69 2.74 8.61 0.78
N HIS A 70 2.08 7.56 0.29
CA HIS A 70 2.71 6.45 -0.40
C HIS A 70 2.01 6.16 -1.73
N MET A 71 2.80 5.94 -2.78
CA MET A 71 2.25 5.55 -4.07
C MET A 71 1.96 4.06 -4.08
N ILE A 72 0.76 3.68 -4.50
CA ILE A 72 0.31 2.28 -4.49
C ILE A 72 1.21 1.41 -5.38
N HIS A 73 1.57 1.88 -6.57
CA HIS A 73 2.42 1.11 -7.48
C HIS A 73 3.80 0.80 -6.89
N GLN A 74 4.39 1.75 -6.15
CA GLN A 74 5.68 1.54 -5.47
C GLN A 74 5.54 0.52 -4.33
N MET A 75 4.46 0.63 -3.55
CA MET A 75 4.20 -0.30 -2.46
C MET A 75 3.97 -1.73 -2.97
N VAL A 76 3.27 -1.91 -4.10
CA VAL A 76 3.09 -3.23 -4.72
C VAL A 76 4.43 -3.78 -5.20
N ALA A 77 5.24 -2.96 -5.88
CA ALA A 77 6.57 -3.37 -6.31
C ALA A 77 7.41 -3.84 -5.11
N ILE A 78 7.58 -3.00 -4.10
CA ILE A 78 8.35 -3.30 -2.88
C ILE A 78 7.88 -4.59 -2.21
N ALA A 79 6.57 -4.81 -2.10
CA ALA A 79 6.04 -5.99 -1.45
C ALA A 79 6.23 -7.28 -2.27
N PHE A 80 6.02 -7.24 -3.58
CA PHE A 80 5.89 -8.46 -4.40
C PHE A 80 7.03 -8.70 -5.39
N VAL A 81 7.94 -7.75 -5.57
CA VAL A 81 9.09 -7.84 -6.50
C VAL A 81 10.39 -7.89 -5.70
N PRO A 82 11.04 -9.07 -5.61
CA PRO A 82 12.31 -9.21 -4.90
C PRO A 82 13.39 -8.28 -5.50
N GLY A 83 14.09 -7.55 -4.65
CA GLY A 83 15.14 -6.61 -5.07
C GLY A 83 14.61 -5.25 -5.52
N SER A 84 13.31 -4.99 -5.44
CA SER A 84 12.79 -3.65 -5.69
C SER A 84 12.98 -2.74 -4.49
N GLY A 85 13.94 -1.82 -4.59
CA GLY A 85 14.14 -0.76 -3.60
C GLY A 85 13.23 0.46 -3.84
N PRO A 86 13.14 1.39 -2.87
CA PRO A 86 12.35 2.62 -2.98
C PRO A 86 12.80 3.57 -4.13
N ASN A 87 13.96 3.30 -4.73
CA ASN A 87 14.52 4.04 -5.87
C ASN A 87 14.16 3.43 -7.24
N LEU A 88 13.36 2.36 -7.31
CA LEU A 88 12.86 1.90 -8.59
C LEU A 88 11.79 2.87 -9.10
N MET A 89 12.19 3.67 -10.09
CA MET A 89 11.25 4.12 -11.11
C MET A 89 10.70 2.85 -11.76
N VAL A 90 9.51 2.43 -11.32
CA VAL A 90 8.73 1.42 -12.03
C VAL A 90 8.43 2.02 -13.39
N LEU A 91 9.28 1.73 -14.37
CA LEU A 91 9.06 2.15 -15.74
C LEU A 91 7.83 1.38 -16.21
N HIS A 92 6.71 2.09 -16.37
CA HIS A 92 5.48 1.54 -16.94
C HIS A 92 5.79 1.12 -18.39
N ASN A 93 6.22 -0.12 -18.58
CA ASN A 93 6.66 -0.64 -19.89
C ASN A 93 5.48 -0.87 -20.86
N ASP A 94 4.26 -0.54 -20.44
CA ASP A 94 3.01 -0.79 -21.17
C ASP A 94 2.34 0.51 -21.68
N GLY A 95 2.91 1.69 -21.39
CA GLY A 95 2.36 2.98 -21.83
C GLY A 95 0.99 3.34 -21.23
N ASP A 96 0.38 2.47 -20.42
CA ASP A 96 -0.88 2.72 -19.73
C ASP A 96 -0.68 2.88 -18.21
N SER A 97 -0.82 4.12 -17.75
CA SER A 97 -0.78 4.51 -16.33
C SER A 97 -1.90 3.91 -15.46
N GLN A 98 -2.89 3.24 -16.06
CA GLN A 98 -4.06 2.69 -15.36
C GLN A 98 -3.91 1.22 -14.98
N ASN A 99 -2.89 0.53 -15.52
CA ASN A 99 -2.71 -0.90 -15.29
C ASN A 99 -1.83 -1.13 -14.05
N ASN A 100 -2.46 -1.40 -12.90
CA ASN A 100 -1.75 -1.87 -11.69
C ASN A 100 -1.45 -3.38 -11.74
N HIS A 101 -1.69 -4.04 -12.88
CA HIS A 101 -1.46 -5.45 -13.09
C HIS A 101 0.01 -5.69 -13.49
N MET A 102 0.72 -6.54 -12.74
CA MET A 102 2.04 -7.00 -13.11
C MET A 102 1.95 -7.97 -14.31
N GLU A 103 2.56 -7.61 -15.44
CA GLU A 103 3.06 -8.60 -16.39
C GLU A 103 4.58 -8.72 -16.21
N VAL A 104 5.03 -9.90 -15.80
CA VAL A 104 6.45 -10.24 -15.70
C VAL A 104 6.78 -11.08 -16.92
N THR A 105 7.51 -10.52 -17.89
CA THR A 105 8.12 -11.34 -18.97
C THR A 105 9.51 -11.78 -18.52
N ALA A 106 9.79 -13.07 -18.68
CA ALA A 106 11.07 -13.71 -18.40
C ALA A 106 12.17 -13.31 -19.39
#